data_AF-A0AAN6EAX8-F1
#
_entry.id   AF-A0AAN6EAX8-F1
#
_cell.length_a   1.000
_cell.length_b   1.000
_cell.length_c   1.000
_cell.angle_alpha   90.00
_cell.angle_beta   90.00
_cell.angle_gamma   90.00
#
_symmetry.space_group_name_H-M   'P 1'
#
loop_
_entity.id
_entity.type
_entity.pdbx_description
1 polymer ?
#
loop_
_entity_poly.entity_id
_entity_poly.type
_entity_poly.pdbx_seq_one_letter_code
_entity_poly.pdbx_strand_id
1 'polypeptide(L)' 'MGRNLRSTNLLSNLPQLQNLIKRDPRSYEEEFNQQLHHFEASLAIFELKPDEEAKEFGEIINFLSQVAR' A
#
# COMPACT_ATOMS: atom_id res chain seq x y z
N MET A 1 24.32 4.98 4.36
CA MET A 1 23.55 4.09 3.46
C MET A 1 22.80 3.11 4.36
N GLY A 2 21.47 3.15 4.44
CA GLY A 2 20.73 2.31 5.41
C GLY A 2 19.24 2.64 5.64
N ARG A 3 18.61 3.46 4.78
CA ARG A 3 17.18 3.80 4.91
C ARG A 3 16.25 2.79 4.21
N ASN A 4 16.76 2.00 3.27
CA ASN A 4 15.93 1.21 2.35
C ASN A 4 15.27 -0.03 2.99
N LEU A 5 15.92 -0.69 3.96
CA LEU A 5 15.37 -1.89 4.62
C LEU A 5 14.19 -1.59 5.56
N ARG A 6 14.09 -0.37 6.08
CA ARG A 6 12.98 0.05 6.96
C ARG A 6 11.73 0.36 6.16
N SER A 7 11.86 1.00 4.99
CA SER A 7 10.75 1.32 4.10
C SER A 7 10.09 0.05 3.55
N THR A 8 10.87 -0.93 3.10
CA THR A 8 10.32 -2.20 2.59
C THR A 8 9.52 -2.98 3.63
N ASN A 9 10.01 -3.04 4.87
CA ASN A 9 9.26 -3.66 5.98
C ASN A 9 8.00 -2.85 6.36
N LEU A 10 8.01 -1.53 6.18
CA LEU A 10 6.86 -0.67 6.48
C LEU A 10 5.76 -0.83 5.42
N LEU A 11 6.14 -0.96 4.15
CA LEU A 11 5.24 -1.19 3.03
C LEU A 11 4.55 -2.56 3.13
N SER A 12 5.25 -3.58 3.63
CA SER A 12 4.64 -4.89 3.92
C SER A 12 3.71 -4.88 5.14
N ASN A 13 3.74 -3.84 5.97
CA ASN A 13 2.98 -3.78 7.22
C ASN A 13 1.91 -2.68 7.16
N LEU A 14 0.92 -2.90 6.30
CA LEU A 14 -0.18 -1.96 6.00
C LEU A 14 -0.84 -1.34 7.25
N PRO A 15 -1.16 -2.09 8.34
CA PRO A 15 -1.78 -1.49 9.52
C PRO A 15 -0.91 -0.42 10.19
N GLN A 16 0.40 -0.65 10.22
CA GLN A 16 1.35 0.30 10.81
C GLN A 16 1.47 1.55 9.93
N LEU A 17 1.58 1.36 8.61
CA LEU A 17 1.60 2.46 7.66
C LEU A 17 0.34 3.33 7.75
N GLN A 18 -0.86 2.73 7.93
CA GLN A 18 -2.09 3.49 8.14
C GLN A 18 -2.03 4.38 9.38
N ASN A 19 -1.56 3.85 10.52
CA ASN A 19 -1.43 4.62 11.75
C ASN A 19 -0.45 5.80 11.59
N LEU A 20 0.61 5.61 10.80
CA LEU A 20 1.59 6.63 10.50
C LEU A 20 1.04 7.73 9.60
N ILE A 21 0.33 7.36 8.52
CA ILE A 21 -0.32 8.31 7.61
C ILE A 21 -1.42 9.09 8.32
N LYS A 22 -2.24 8.44 9.15
CA LYS A 22 -3.28 9.11 9.97
C LYS A 22 -2.69 10.12 10.95
N ARG A 23 -1.45 9.90 11.42
CA ARG A 23 -0.76 10.79 12.36
C ARG A 23 -0.06 11.94 11.66
N ASP A 24 0.64 11.68 10.55
CA ASP A 24 1.37 12.71 9.80
C ASP A 24 1.34 12.41 8.29
N PRO A 25 0.27 12.79 7.56
CA PRO A 25 0.09 12.37 6.18
C PRO A 25 1.17 12.92 5.23
N ARG A 26 1.72 14.11 5.52
CA ARG A 26 2.77 14.74 4.69
C ARG A 26 4.09 13.96 4.73
N SER A 27 4.47 13.41 5.88
CA SER A 27 5.73 12.67 6.01
C SER A 27 5.70 11.27 5.37
N TYR A 28 4.51 10.74 5.08
CA TYR A 28 4.33 9.40 4.54
C TYR A 28 3.72 9.39 3.12
N GLU A 29 3.73 10.53 2.43
CA GLU A 29 3.21 10.67 1.06
C GLU A 29 3.95 9.76 0.07
N GLU A 30 5.27 9.60 0.21
CA GLU A 30 6.06 8.71 -0.65
C GLU A 30 5.65 7.24 -0.49
N GLU A 31 5.42 6.78 0.74
CA GLU A 31 5.01 5.40 1.02
C GLU A 31 3.56 5.15 0.59
N PHE A 32 2.69 6.15 0.72
CA PHE A 32 1.34 6.11 0.18
C PHE A 32 1.35 5.97 -1.35
N ASN A 33 2.15 6.78 -2.05
CA ASN A 33 2.29 6.68 -3.50
C ASN A 33 2.85 5.33 -3.94
N GLN A 34 3.79 4.75 -3.20
CA GLN A 34 4.27 3.40 -3.49
C GLN A 34 3.16 2.35 -3.37
N GLN A 35 2.31 2.43 -2.33
CA GLN A 35 1.15 1.54 -2.22
C GLN A 35 0.10 1.79 -3.30
N LEU A 36 -0.08 3.04 -3.72
CA LEU A 36 -0.98 3.38 -4.82
C LEU A 36 -0.49 2.79 -6.16
N HIS A 37 0.80 2.89 -6.46
CA HIS A 37 1.38 2.24 -7.64
C HIS A 37 1.27 0.71 -7.58
N HIS A 38 1.42 0.14 -6.38
CA HIS A 38 1.20 -1.29 -6.19
C HIS A 38 -0.25 -1.69 -6.46
N PHE A 39 -1.22 -0.88 -5.99
CA PHE A 39 -2.64 -1.04 -6.33
C PHE A 39 -2.88 -0.99 -7.84
N GLU A 40 -2.34 -0.01 -8.55
CA GLU A 40 -2.48 0.12 -10.01
C GLU A 40 -1.91 -1.09 -10.74
N ALA A 41 -0.74 -1.57 -10.33
CA ALA A 41 -0.12 -2.76 -10.91
C ALA A 41 -0.95 -4.02 -10.65
N SER A 42 -1.43 -4.21 -9.40
CA SER A 42 -2.32 -5.32 -9.05
C SER A 42 -3.66 -5.24 -9.77
N LEU A 43 -4.21 -4.05 -9.99
CA LEU A 43 -5.44 -3.83 -10.77
C LEU A 43 -5.23 -4.27 -12.23
N ALA A 44 -4.13 -3.84 -12.86
CA ALA A 44 -3.82 -4.23 -14.24
C ALA A 44 -3.64 -5.76 -14.37
N ILE A 45 -3.02 -6.41 -13.39
CA ILE A 45 -2.89 -7.88 -13.35
C ILE A 45 -4.27 -8.52 -13.18
N PHE A 46 -5.11 -8.00 -12.29
CA PHE A 46 -6.46 -8.49 -12.05
C PHE A 46 -7.37 -8.35 -13.29
N GLU A 47 -7.25 -7.25 -14.03
CA GLU A 47 -7.94 -7.06 -15.31
C GLU A 47 -7.49 -8.07 -16.37
N LEU A 48 -6.21 -8.45 -16.37
CA LEU A 48 -5.68 -9.47 -17.27
C LEU A 48 -6.07 -10.90 -16.85
N LYS A 49 -6.14 -11.16 -15.54
CA LYS A 49 -6.46 -12.47 -14.96
C LYS A 49 -7.29 -12.31 -13.67
N PRO A 50 -8.63 -12.27 -13.78
CA PRO A 50 -9.51 -12.12 -12.63
C PRO A 50 -9.61 -13.38 -11.75
N ASP A 51 -9.07 -14.52 -12.20
CA ASP A 51 -9.12 -15.81 -11.51
C ASP A 51 -7.94 -16.03 -10.54
N GLU A 52 -6.90 -15.18 -10.62
CA GLU A 52 -5.74 -15.28 -9.73
C GLU A 52 -6.08 -14.68 -8.36
N GLU A 53 -5.69 -15.37 -7.28
CA GLU A 53 -6.00 -14.95 -5.90
C GLU A 53 -5.43 -13.56 -5.60
N ALA A 54 -6.27 -12.53 -5.78
CA ALA A 54 -5.93 -11.12 -5.57
C ALA A 54 -5.98 -10.74 -4.08
N LYS A 55 -5.39 -11.59 -3.22
CA LYS A 55 -5.38 -11.40 -1.77
C LYS A 55 -4.67 -10.10 -1.38
N GLU A 56 -3.53 -9.83 -2.02
CA GLU A 56 -2.78 -8.58 -1.83
C GLU A 56 -3.55 -7.37 -2.32
N PHE A 57 -4.28 -7.50 -3.43
CA PHE A 57 -5.15 -6.43 -3.96
C PHE A 57 -6.26 -6.07 -2.96
N GLY A 58 -6.91 -7.07 -2.35
CA GLY A 58 -7.91 -6.85 -1.31
C GLY A 58 -7.36 -6.15 -0.06
N GLU A 59 -6.13 -6.51 0.36
CA GLU A 59 -5.45 -5.89 1.49
C GLU A 59 -5.14 -4.40 1.22
N ILE A 60 -4.68 -4.07 0.00
CA ILE A 60 -4.38 -2.70 -0.41
C ILE A 60 -5.66 -1.86 -0.54
N ILE A 61 -6.75 -2.42 -1.07
CA ILE A 61 -8.06 -1.73 -1.13
C ILE A 61 -8.54 -1.39 0.29
N ASN A 62 -8.44 -2.34 1.22
CA ASN A 62 -8.83 -2.13 2.60
C ASN A 62 -7.96 -1.05 3.26
N PHE A 63 -6.65 -1.05 2.98
CA PHE A 63 -5.73 0.01 3.40
C PHE A 63 -6.15 1.39 2.87
N LEU A 64 -6.35 1.54 1.56
CA LEU A 64 -6.71 2.81 0.92
C LEU A 64 -8.04 3.35 1.46
N SER A 65 -9.02 2.46 1.66
CA SER A 65 -10.34 2.81 2.22
C SER A 65 -10.24 3.38 3.64
N GLN A 66 -9.27 2.89 4.44
CA GLN A 66 -9.07 3.36 5.81
C GLN A 66 -8.27 4.65 5.92
N VAL A 67 -7.47 4.99 4.90
CA VAL A 67 -6.67 6.23 4.83
C VAL A 67 -7.46 7.38 4.23
N ALA A 68 -8.36 7.11 3.28
CA ALA A 68 -9.20 8.13 2.64
C ALA A 68 -10.32 8.70 3.53
N ARG A 69 -10.42 8.25 4.79
CA ARG A 69 -11.49 8.60 5.73
C ARG A 69 -11.15 9.82 6.57
#